data_AF-A0A8T4MEE1-F1
#
_entry.id   AF-A0A8T4MEE1-F1
#
_cell.length_a   1.000
_cell.length_b   1.000
_cell.length_c   1.000
_cell.angle_alpha   90.00
_cell.angle_beta   90.00
_cell.angle_gamma   90.00
#
_symmetry.space_group_name_H-M   'P 1'
#
loop_
_entity.id
_entity.type
_entity.pdbx_description
1 polymer ?
#
loop_
_entity_poly.entity_id
_entity_poly.type
_entity_poly.pdbx_seq_one_letter_code
_entity_poly.pdbx_strand_id
1 'polypeptide(L)'
;MPKLHMPRSGSLAYWPRKRAAKILPSANWDYIEKVSKQKGLLGFIAYKAGMARVLAKDSTNDSLTKGKQIIIPVTIIECPTIKICSVRFYKNNSVAFEFLNKNLDKDLKRKIKLPKKQTLSLEEAEKRSNEFDNIRVLVYTLTKKINLKKSPDLLEMGIGGTLKDKLDFVKNNLDKEFSIDTVFTKNQLIDIKALTRGLGTQGPVKRFGIGLRSHKAEKGQRRPGNLGSWTPCRVSFRVAQMGQLGFFTRNKYNNKIIDILSKEKIPFAIENYGKIDGSFLVIKGSIQGTPKRQLVLSAPVRERKRRQKETYEIIKLMK
;
A
#
# COMPACT_ATOMS: atom_id res chain seq x y z
N MET A 1 -27.43 -21.15 28.13
CA MET A 1 -26.21 -21.31 27.28
C MET A 1 -26.64 -21.42 25.82
N PRO A 2 -25.95 -20.84 24.83
CA PRO A 2 -26.29 -21.05 23.42
C PRO A 2 -26.18 -22.54 23.08
N LYS A 3 -27.24 -23.12 22.47
CA LYS A 3 -27.29 -24.55 22.11
C LYS A 3 -26.41 -24.90 20.89
N LEU A 4 -26.10 -23.91 20.06
CA LEU A 4 -25.31 -24.06 18.83
C LEU A 4 -23.98 -23.33 18.96
N HIS A 5 -22.88 -24.03 18.67
CA HIS A 5 -21.54 -23.46 18.62
C HIS A 5 -21.19 -23.06 17.19
N MET A 6 -20.92 -21.77 16.98
CA MET A 6 -20.51 -21.23 15.68
C MET A 6 -19.37 -20.22 15.88
N PRO A 7 -18.41 -20.14 14.94
CA PRO A 7 -17.43 -19.07 14.93
C PRO A 7 -18.10 -17.70 14.90
N ARG A 8 -17.48 -16.75 15.58
CA ARG A 8 -17.97 -15.37 15.62
C ARG A 8 -17.92 -14.73 14.23
N SER A 9 -19.02 -14.10 13.82
CA SER A 9 -19.09 -13.32 12.58
C SER A 9 -18.28 -12.02 12.67
N GLY A 10 -17.20 -11.93 11.89
CA GLY A 10 -16.38 -10.73 11.75
C GLY A 10 -15.28 -10.58 12.82
N SER A 11 -14.05 -10.36 12.35
CA SER A 11 -12.90 -10.13 13.22
C SER A 11 -13.02 -8.86 14.05
N LEU A 12 -12.60 -8.97 15.33
CA LEU A 12 -12.49 -7.87 16.28
C LEU A 12 -11.21 -7.03 16.09
N ALA A 13 -10.18 -7.59 15.47
CA ALA A 13 -8.88 -6.91 15.27
C ALA A 13 -8.96 -5.69 14.36
N TYR A 14 -10.04 -5.54 13.59
CA TYR A 14 -10.26 -4.43 12.67
C TYR A 14 -11.25 -3.38 13.21
N TRP A 15 -11.46 -3.35 14.52
CA TRP A 15 -12.16 -2.26 15.18
C TRP A 15 -11.23 -1.09 15.47
N PRO A 16 -11.72 0.17 15.44
CA PRO A 16 -13.06 0.56 14.99
C PRO A 16 -13.20 0.53 13.46
N ARG A 17 -14.36 0.07 12.97
CA ARG A 17 -14.70 0.04 11.53
C ARG A 17 -15.22 1.39 11.06
N LYS A 18 -14.32 2.38 11.01
CA LYS A 18 -14.59 3.77 10.57
C LYS A 18 -13.87 4.12 9.28
N ARG A 19 -14.31 5.19 8.59
CA ARG A 19 -13.63 5.72 7.40
C ARG A 19 -12.19 6.09 7.74
N ALA A 20 -11.28 5.78 6.82
CA ALA A 20 -9.89 6.21 6.89
C ALA A 20 -9.81 7.74 6.85
N ALA A 21 -8.95 8.33 7.70
CA ALA A 21 -8.76 9.77 7.76
C ALA A 21 -7.93 10.30 6.56
N LYS A 22 -6.99 9.50 6.05
CA LYS A 22 -6.11 9.85 4.93
C LYS A 22 -6.36 8.91 3.76
N ILE A 23 -6.37 9.44 2.53
CA ILE A 23 -6.52 8.65 1.29
C ILE A 23 -5.23 7.88 0.97
N LEU A 24 -4.07 8.53 1.14
CA LEU A 24 -2.77 7.87 1.11
C LEU A 24 -2.41 7.43 2.55
N PRO A 25 -2.36 6.12 2.85
CA PRO A 25 -1.99 5.66 4.18
C PRO A 25 -0.46 5.78 4.40
N SER A 26 -0.03 5.97 5.64
CA SER A 26 1.38 5.84 6.02
C SER A 26 1.74 4.38 6.32
N ALA A 27 2.98 3.96 6.07
CA ALA A 27 3.49 2.67 6.53
C ALA A 27 4.15 2.79 7.92
N ASN A 28 4.37 1.67 8.61
CA ASN A 28 5.13 1.66 9.87
C ASN A 28 6.61 1.48 9.53
N TRP A 29 7.28 2.59 9.20
CA TRP A 29 8.66 2.56 8.73
C TRP A 29 9.66 2.08 9.78
N ASP A 30 9.46 2.41 11.06
CA ASP A 30 10.33 1.93 12.15
C ASP A 30 10.45 0.41 12.19
N TYR A 31 9.33 -0.28 11.95
CA TYR A 31 9.33 -1.74 11.93
C TYR A 31 9.85 -2.30 10.61
N ILE A 32 9.52 -1.66 9.48
CA ILE A 32 9.99 -2.09 8.15
C ILE A 32 11.52 -1.95 8.06
N GLU A 33 12.09 -0.85 8.53
CA GLU A 33 13.53 -0.58 8.50
C GLU A 33 14.33 -1.58 9.34
N LYS A 34 13.78 -2.04 10.48
CA LYS A 34 14.43 -3.05 11.33
C LYS A 34 14.45 -4.44 10.72
N VAL A 35 13.42 -4.79 9.96
CA VAL A 35 13.25 -6.16 9.42
C VAL A 35 13.79 -6.28 8.00
N SER A 36 13.73 -5.20 7.23
CA SER A 36 14.15 -5.18 5.83
C SER A 36 15.67 -5.32 5.74
N LYS A 37 16.11 -6.21 4.85
CA LYS A 37 17.53 -6.34 4.46
C LYS A 37 17.91 -5.44 3.29
N GLN A 38 16.93 -4.78 2.67
CA GLN A 38 17.12 -3.95 1.50
C GLN A 38 17.82 -2.64 1.90
N LYS A 39 18.86 -2.25 1.14
CA LYS A 39 19.49 -0.92 1.23
C LYS A 39 18.77 0.08 0.31
N GLY A 40 18.72 1.35 0.71
CA GLY A 40 18.06 2.41 -0.06
C GLY A 40 16.57 2.56 0.27
N LEU A 41 15.76 3.06 -0.67
CA LEU A 41 14.33 3.29 -0.42
C LEU A 41 13.59 1.98 -0.14
N LEU A 42 12.80 1.96 0.94
CA LEU A 42 12.04 0.79 1.36
C LEU A 42 10.59 0.76 0.86
N GLY A 43 10.18 1.76 0.08
CA GLY A 43 8.81 1.86 -0.38
C GLY A 43 8.65 2.74 -1.60
N PHE A 44 7.42 2.76 -2.11
CA PHE A 44 7.06 3.44 -3.33
C PHE A 44 5.59 3.87 -3.31
N ILE A 45 5.24 5.00 -3.94
CA ILE A 45 3.84 5.41 -4.14
C ILE A 45 3.42 4.97 -5.53
N ALA A 46 2.31 4.25 -5.63
CA ALA A 46 1.81 3.75 -6.89
C ALA A 46 0.29 3.87 -6.99
N TYR A 47 -0.30 3.60 -8.15
CA TYR A 47 -1.74 3.71 -8.39
C TYR A 47 -2.30 2.42 -8.94
N LYS A 48 -3.39 1.95 -8.34
CA LYS A 48 -4.09 0.77 -8.85
C LYS A 48 -4.72 1.11 -10.20
N ALA A 49 -4.23 0.48 -11.27
CA ALA A 49 -4.79 0.67 -12.59
C ALA A 49 -6.03 -0.20 -12.79
N GLY A 50 -5.87 -1.52 -12.67
CA GLY A 50 -6.96 -2.47 -12.86
C GLY A 50 -6.53 -3.90 -12.57
N MET A 51 -7.39 -4.85 -12.93
CA MET A 51 -7.07 -6.27 -12.90
C MET A 51 -7.11 -6.84 -14.31
N ALA A 52 -6.31 -7.85 -14.53
CA ALA A 52 -6.16 -8.57 -15.79
C ALA A 52 -5.87 -10.04 -15.46
N ARG A 53 -5.68 -10.87 -16.48
CA ARG A 53 -5.17 -12.23 -16.32
C ARG A 53 -3.91 -12.40 -17.15
N VAL A 54 -2.99 -13.22 -16.69
CA VAL A 54 -1.74 -13.50 -17.39
C VAL A 54 -1.67 -14.99 -17.68
N LEU A 55 -1.36 -15.34 -18.92
CA LEU A 55 -0.85 -16.66 -19.25
C LEU A 55 0.62 -16.68 -18.84
N ALA A 56 0.94 -17.46 -17.81
CA ALA A 56 2.27 -17.57 -17.27
C ALA A 56 2.75 -19.03 -17.31
N LYS A 57 4.03 -19.25 -17.54
CA LYS A 57 4.68 -20.54 -17.29
C LYS A 57 5.00 -20.62 -15.80
N ASP A 58 4.60 -21.71 -15.14
CA ASP A 58 4.96 -21.95 -13.74
C ASP A 58 6.38 -22.52 -13.66
N SER A 59 7.32 -21.72 -13.15
CA SER A 59 8.71 -22.11 -12.96
C SER A 59 9.00 -22.49 -11.50
N THR A 60 7.96 -22.61 -10.66
CA THR A 60 8.09 -22.92 -9.23
C THR A 60 8.59 -24.36 -9.03
N ASN A 61 9.64 -24.53 -8.21
CA ASN A 61 10.13 -25.85 -7.83
C ASN A 61 9.09 -26.62 -7.00
N ASP A 62 9.00 -27.93 -7.23
CA ASP A 62 8.10 -28.87 -6.54
C ASP A 62 6.60 -28.53 -6.65
N SER A 63 6.23 -27.73 -7.65
CA SER A 63 4.84 -27.44 -7.99
C SER A 63 4.26 -28.53 -8.91
N LEU A 64 3.00 -28.93 -8.67
CA LEU A 64 2.27 -29.85 -9.54
C LEU A 64 2.10 -29.32 -10.97
N THR A 65 2.19 -28.00 -11.14
CA THR A 65 2.07 -27.31 -12.44
C THR A 65 3.42 -26.86 -13.01
N LYS A 66 4.55 -27.30 -12.46
CA LYS A 66 5.89 -26.91 -12.94
C LYS A 66 6.03 -27.18 -14.44
N GLY A 67 6.48 -26.17 -15.19
CA GLY A 67 6.65 -26.19 -16.64
C GLY A 67 5.36 -25.99 -17.46
N LYS A 68 4.18 -26.08 -16.84
CA LYS A 68 2.89 -25.91 -17.53
C LYS A 68 2.52 -24.43 -17.63
N GLN A 69 1.70 -24.11 -18.64
CA GLN A 69 1.10 -22.80 -18.79
C GLN A 69 -0.17 -22.72 -17.92
N ILE A 70 -0.24 -21.70 -17.08
CA ILE A 70 -1.37 -21.45 -16.18
C ILE A 70 -1.88 -20.02 -16.35
N ILE A 71 -3.18 -19.83 -16.13
CA ILE A 71 -3.79 -18.50 -16.14
C ILE A 71 -3.85 -17.99 -14.70
N ILE A 72 -3.21 -16.86 -14.44
CA ILE A 72 -3.14 -16.25 -13.12
C ILE A 72 -3.87 -14.91 -13.16
N PRO A 73 -4.81 -14.63 -12.23
CA PRO A 73 -5.37 -13.30 -12.08
C PRO A 73 -4.30 -12.36 -11.52
N VAL A 74 -4.14 -11.19 -12.12
CA VAL A 74 -3.15 -10.20 -11.73
C VAL A 74 -3.78 -8.83 -11.52
N THR A 75 -3.18 -8.02 -10.66
CA THR A 75 -3.47 -6.59 -10.56
C THR A 75 -2.33 -5.82 -11.22
N ILE A 76 -2.70 -4.90 -12.11
CA ILE A 76 -1.78 -3.95 -12.74
C ILE A 76 -1.75 -2.68 -11.89
N ILE A 77 -0.55 -2.27 -11.50
CA ILE A 77 -0.30 -1.03 -10.76
C ILE A 77 0.57 -0.13 -11.63
N GLU A 78 0.13 1.09 -11.89
CA GLU A 78 0.97 2.11 -12.52
C GLU A 78 1.87 2.79 -11.47
N CYS A 79 3.15 2.90 -11.79
CA CYS A 79 4.19 3.40 -10.90
C CYS A 79 4.86 4.63 -11.55
N PRO A 80 4.48 5.87 -11.19
CA PRO A 80 5.21 7.04 -11.69
C PRO A 80 6.59 7.08 -11.06
N THR A 81 7.53 7.79 -11.69
CA THR A 81 8.77 8.11 -10.97
C THR A 81 8.50 9.01 -9.77
N ILE A 82 9.31 8.84 -8.74
CA ILE A 82 9.23 9.59 -7.50
C ILE A 82 10.52 10.40 -7.29
N LYS A 83 10.43 11.54 -6.61
CA LYS A 83 11.56 12.42 -6.30
C LYS A 83 11.56 12.80 -4.82
N ILE A 84 12.75 13.07 -4.27
CA ILE A 84 12.93 13.50 -2.89
C ILE A 84 12.51 14.97 -2.76
N CYS A 85 11.58 15.24 -1.85
CA CYS A 85 11.16 16.60 -1.46
C CYS A 85 12.03 17.12 -0.32
N SER A 86 12.10 16.38 0.79
CA SER A 86 12.86 16.75 1.98
C SER A 86 13.45 15.53 2.66
N VAL A 87 14.46 15.75 3.50
CA VAL A 87 15.12 14.74 4.32
C VAL A 87 14.85 15.09 5.77
N ARG A 88 14.35 14.13 6.55
CA ARG A 88 13.98 14.29 7.95
C ARG A 88 14.89 13.47 8.83
N PHE A 89 15.47 14.13 9.82
CA PHE A 89 16.32 13.54 10.82
C PHE A 89 15.54 13.41 12.11
N TYR A 90 15.54 12.20 12.66
CA TYR A 90 14.78 11.83 13.83
C TYR A 90 15.69 11.65 15.03
N LYS A 91 15.25 12.16 16.17
CA LYS A 91 15.81 11.92 17.50
C LYS A 91 14.65 11.62 18.45
N ASN A 92 14.72 10.54 19.21
CA ASN A 92 13.65 10.10 20.10
C ASN A 92 12.26 10.06 19.41
N ASN A 93 12.20 9.50 18.19
CA ASN A 93 11.00 9.43 17.34
C ASN A 93 10.36 10.78 16.96
N SER A 94 11.03 11.91 17.21
CA SER A 94 10.58 13.24 16.81
C SER A 94 11.48 13.81 15.73
N VAL A 95 10.93 14.62 14.83
CA VAL A 95 11.71 15.29 13.79
C VAL A 95 12.54 16.38 14.45
N ALA A 96 13.85 16.18 14.52
CA ALA A 96 14.79 17.14 15.08
C ALA A 96 15.24 18.16 14.03
N PHE A 97 15.39 17.71 12.79
CA PHE A 97 15.84 18.55 11.67
C PHE A 97 15.18 18.12 10.36
N GLU A 98 14.85 19.08 9.51
CA GLU A 98 14.31 18.82 8.16
C GLU A 98 15.06 19.68 7.14
N PHE A 99 15.67 19.02 6.17
CA PHE A 99 16.32 19.65 5.03
C PHE A 99 15.42 19.56 3.80
N LEU A 100 15.10 20.70 3.19
CA LEU A 100 14.29 20.75 1.97
C LEU A 100 15.19 20.77 0.73
N ASN A 101 14.89 19.95 -0.28
CA ASN A 101 15.63 19.98 -1.53
C ASN A 101 15.44 21.33 -2.26
N LYS A 102 16.50 21.84 -2.89
CA LYS A 102 16.52 23.07 -3.72
C LYS A 102 15.77 22.87 -5.03
N ASN A 103 15.98 21.74 -5.69
CA ASN A 103 15.47 21.50 -7.04
C ASN A 103 14.10 20.80 -7.01
N LEU A 104 13.05 21.57 -6.70
CA LEU A 104 11.68 21.06 -6.59
C LEU A 104 10.81 21.45 -7.78
N ASP A 105 9.94 20.53 -8.20
CA ASP A 105 8.99 20.77 -9.28
C ASP A 105 7.91 21.78 -8.89
N LYS A 106 7.51 22.62 -9.87
CA LYS A 106 6.45 23.62 -9.69
C LYS A 106 5.10 23.00 -9.27
N ASP A 107 4.84 21.75 -9.64
CA ASP A 107 3.60 21.03 -9.31
C ASP A 107 3.44 20.79 -7.80
N LEU A 108 4.52 20.77 -7.03
CA LEU A 108 4.47 20.66 -5.57
C LEU A 108 3.74 21.84 -4.90
N LYS A 109 3.73 23.02 -5.54
CA LYS A 109 3.01 24.20 -5.04
C LYS A 109 1.50 23.96 -4.88
N ARG A 110 0.94 22.95 -5.58
CA ARG A 110 -0.47 22.55 -5.43
C ARG A 110 -0.77 21.86 -4.09
N LYS A 111 0.26 21.40 -3.38
CA LYS A 111 0.15 20.61 -2.14
C LYS A 111 0.74 21.32 -0.93
N ILE A 112 1.89 21.96 -1.09
CA ILE A 112 2.63 22.60 -0.01
C ILE A 112 3.05 24.00 -0.46
N LYS A 113 3.06 24.96 0.47
CA LYS A 113 3.66 26.27 0.25
C LYS A 113 5.19 26.13 0.29
N LEU A 114 5.85 26.31 -0.85
CA LEU A 114 7.31 26.24 -0.92
C LEU A 114 7.93 27.53 -0.34
N PRO A 115 8.92 27.42 0.57
CA PRO A 115 9.62 28.58 1.10
C PRO A 115 10.47 29.25 0.01
N LYS A 116 10.57 30.59 0.05
CA LYS A 116 11.34 31.38 -0.93
C LYS A 116 12.84 31.36 -0.66
N LYS A 117 13.25 31.23 0.60
CA LYS A 117 14.65 31.10 1.04
C LYS A 117 14.78 29.82 1.85
N GLN A 118 15.84 29.06 1.62
CA GLN A 118 16.20 27.91 2.44
C GLN A 118 17.15 28.36 3.55
N THR A 119 16.83 27.98 4.78
CA THR A 119 17.59 28.37 5.97
C THR A 119 18.67 27.37 6.37
N LEU A 120 18.60 26.13 5.88
CA LEU A 120 19.35 25.00 6.44
C LEU A 120 20.05 24.19 5.35
N SER A 121 21.35 23.93 5.55
CA SER A 121 22.19 23.17 4.61
C SER A 121 22.28 21.69 4.98
N LEU A 122 22.55 20.82 3.98
CA LEU A 122 22.75 19.39 4.22
C LEU A 122 24.06 19.13 4.99
N GLU A 123 25.07 19.98 4.79
CA GLU A 123 26.38 19.92 5.46
C GLU A 123 26.28 20.13 6.99
N GLU A 124 25.37 20.99 7.45
CA GLU A 124 25.09 21.15 8.87
C GLU A 124 24.51 19.89 9.51
N ALA A 125 23.66 19.16 8.77
CA ALA A 125 23.08 17.91 9.25
C ALA A 125 24.13 16.79 9.36
N GLU A 126 25.12 16.78 8.48
CA GLU A 126 26.24 15.84 8.54
C GLU A 126 27.12 16.07 9.76
N LYS A 127 27.43 17.33 10.09
CA LYS A 127 28.19 17.67 11.30
C LYS A 127 27.50 17.18 12.57
N ARG A 128 26.17 17.09 12.55
CA ARG A 128 25.32 16.62 13.65
C ARG A 128 24.91 15.15 13.50
N SER A 129 25.56 14.36 12.64
CA SER A 129 25.15 12.97 12.36
C SER A 129 25.00 12.11 13.61
N ASN A 130 25.83 12.37 14.63
CA ASN A 130 25.85 11.61 15.89
C ASN A 130 24.65 11.94 16.81
N GLU A 131 23.90 13.00 16.54
CA GLU A 131 22.76 13.41 17.37
C GLU A 131 21.45 12.71 16.99
N PHE A 132 21.42 12.07 15.81
CA PHE A 132 20.20 11.52 15.22
C PHE A 132 20.17 10.00 15.32
N ASP A 133 18.98 9.45 15.59
CA ASP A 133 18.75 8.01 15.65
C ASP A 133 18.40 7.45 14.26
N ASN A 134 17.70 8.24 13.44
CA ASN A 134 17.18 7.77 12.17
C ASN A 134 17.03 8.89 11.12
N ILE A 135 17.05 8.50 9.85
CA ILE A 135 16.89 9.39 8.70
C ILE A 135 15.82 8.82 7.78
N ARG A 136 14.88 9.67 7.39
CA ARG A 136 13.81 9.34 6.44
C ARG A 136 13.69 10.42 5.39
N VAL A 137 12.97 10.10 4.32
CA VAL A 137 12.82 11.01 3.18
C VAL A 137 11.36 11.26 2.92
N LEU A 138 10.98 12.53 2.80
CA LEU A 138 9.70 12.92 2.25
C LEU A 138 9.79 12.87 0.73
N VAL A 139 9.02 11.97 0.12
CA VAL A 139 9.04 11.71 -1.31
C VAL A 139 7.73 12.17 -1.92
N TYR A 140 7.78 12.59 -3.18
CA TYR A 140 6.59 12.92 -3.97
C TYR A 140 6.56 12.24 -5.34
N THR A 141 5.36 12.04 -5.86
CA THR A 141 5.12 11.48 -7.19
C THR A 141 5.18 12.55 -8.28
N LEU A 142 5.81 12.23 -9.41
CA LEU A 142 5.85 13.10 -10.58
C LEU A 142 4.59 12.90 -11.42
N THR A 143 3.65 13.83 -11.28
CA THR A 143 2.32 13.75 -11.91
C THR A 143 2.36 13.88 -13.43
N LYS A 144 3.34 14.57 -14.00
CA LYS A 144 3.48 14.69 -15.47
C LYS A 144 3.67 13.35 -16.18
N LYS A 145 4.20 12.34 -15.48
CA LYS A 145 4.41 11.00 -16.02
C LYS A 145 3.16 10.11 -15.96
N ILE A 146 2.07 10.60 -15.38
CA ILE A 146 0.81 9.87 -15.21
C ILE A 146 -0.38 10.73 -15.60
N ASN A 147 -1.24 10.20 -16.45
CA ASN A 147 -2.47 10.88 -16.87
C ASN A 147 -3.66 10.61 -15.91
N LEU A 148 -3.46 10.85 -14.60
CA LEU A 148 -4.46 10.58 -13.56
C LEU A 148 -4.91 11.84 -12.82
N LYS A 149 -3.94 12.65 -12.38
CA LYS A 149 -4.19 13.84 -11.56
C LYS A 149 -3.03 14.82 -11.69
N LYS A 150 -3.31 16.11 -11.43
CA LYS A 150 -2.31 17.19 -11.48
C LYS A 150 -1.58 17.42 -10.15
N SER A 151 -2.18 17.06 -9.02
CA SER A 151 -1.59 17.26 -7.68
C SER A 151 -0.71 16.08 -7.28
N PRO A 152 0.54 16.30 -6.86
CA PRO A 152 1.41 15.21 -6.42
C PRO A 152 0.93 14.60 -5.09
N ASP A 153 1.24 13.34 -4.87
CA ASP A 153 1.14 12.73 -3.54
C ASP A 153 2.48 12.80 -2.83
N LEU A 154 2.45 13.14 -1.54
CA LEU A 154 3.60 13.16 -0.66
C LEU A 154 3.48 12.08 0.40
N LEU A 155 4.58 11.39 0.64
CA LEU A 155 4.70 10.37 1.68
C LEU A 155 6.12 10.37 2.22
N GLU A 156 6.25 10.28 3.52
CA GLU A 156 7.52 9.96 4.16
C GLU A 156 7.83 8.48 3.92
N MET A 157 9.06 8.16 3.54
CA MET A 157 9.54 6.82 3.26
C MET A 157 10.78 6.52 4.12
N GLY A 158 10.86 5.27 4.58
CA GLY A 158 12.04 4.76 5.25
C GLY A 158 13.18 4.46 4.27
N ILE A 159 14.40 4.69 4.72
CA ILE A 159 15.62 4.24 4.04
C ILE A 159 16.19 3.05 4.82
N GLY A 160 16.56 1.98 4.14
CA GLY A 160 17.23 0.83 4.72
C GLY A 160 18.74 0.98 4.72
N GLY A 161 19.40 0.39 5.72
CA GLY A 161 20.84 0.48 5.96
C GLY A 161 21.17 1.12 7.31
N THR A 162 22.46 1.23 7.61
CA THR A 162 22.98 1.95 8.78
C THR A 162 22.82 3.47 8.60
N LEU A 163 22.96 4.26 9.66
CA LEU A 163 22.80 5.72 9.57
C LEU A 163 23.76 6.36 8.55
N LYS A 164 24.99 5.84 8.46
CA LYS A 164 25.97 6.25 7.44
C LYS A 164 25.48 5.92 6.02
N ASP A 165 25.04 4.68 5.79
CA ASP A 165 24.47 4.27 4.49
C ASP A 165 23.28 5.16 4.08
N LYS A 166 22.44 5.55 5.04
CA LYS A 166 21.27 6.43 4.79
C LYS A 166 21.71 7.83 4.37
N LEU A 167 22.72 8.41 5.02
CA LEU A 167 23.29 9.70 4.64
C LEU A 167 23.87 9.65 3.22
N ASP A 168 24.71 8.65 2.94
CA ASP A 168 25.34 8.49 1.63
C ASP A 168 24.30 8.27 0.53
N PHE A 169 23.24 7.51 0.82
CA PHE A 169 22.12 7.34 -0.10
C PHE A 169 21.43 8.67 -0.41
N VAL A 170 21.21 9.52 0.59
CA VAL A 170 20.58 10.83 0.40
C VAL A 170 21.46 11.75 -0.43
N LYS A 171 22.76 11.85 -0.12
CA LYS A 171 23.70 12.71 -0.88
C LYS A 171 23.72 12.35 -2.35
N ASN A 172 23.82 11.05 -2.64
CA ASN A 172 23.97 10.57 -4.02
C ASN A 172 22.69 10.67 -4.86
N ASN A 173 21.52 10.78 -4.22
CA ASN A 173 20.23 10.63 -4.91
C ASN A 173 19.22 11.77 -4.63
N LEU A 174 19.64 12.89 -4.03
CA LEU A 174 18.76 14.00 -3.67
C LEU A 174 17.97 14.55 -4.87
N ASP A 175 18.64 14.76 -6.01
CA ASP A 175 18.05 15.33 -7.22
C ASP A 175 17.61 14.29 -8.26
N LYS A 176 17.90 13.01 -8.01
CA LYS A 176 17.57 11.93 -8.93
C LYS A 176 16.10 11.53 -8.79
N GLU A 177 15.56 11.06 -9.90
CA GLU A 177 14.25 10.41 -9.92
C GLU A 177 14.42 8.91 -9.71
N PHE A 178 13.52 8.31 -8.94
CA PHE A 178 13.48 6.87 -8.75
C PHE A 178 12.35 6.27 -9.57
N SER A 179 12.70 5.31 -10.43
CA SER A 179 11.73 4.40 -11.03
C SER A 179 11.48 3.21 -10.10
N ILE A 180 10.39 2.49 -10.34
CA ILE A 180 10.04 1.30 -9.56
C ILE A 180 11.14 0.22 -9.64
N ASP A 181 11.84 0.10 -10.77
CA ASP A 181 12.89 -0.89 -11.00
C ASP A 181 14.11 -0.69 -10.10
N THR A 182 14.37 0.57 -9.69
CA THR A 182 15.45 0.90 -8.75
C THR A 182 15.13 0.51 -7.31
N VAL A 183 13.83 0.32 -6.99
CA VAL A 183 13.35 0.08 -5.62
C VAL A 183 12.95 -1.37 -5.41
N PHE A 184 12.32 -2.02 -6.38
CA PHE A 184 11.90 -3.41 -6.25
C PHE A 184 12.39 -4.24 -7.43
N THR A 185 12.64 -5.51 -7.18
CA THR A 185 13.09 -6.46 -8.18
C THR A 185 11.98 -7.42 -8.61
N LYS A 186 12.14 -8.01 -9.80
CA LYS A 186 11.26 -9.08 -10.28
C LYS A 186 11.27 -10.25 -9.30
N ASN A 187 10.11 -10.91 -9.13
CA ASN A 187 9.92 -12.01 -8.19
C ASN A 187 10.13 -11.65 -6.70
N GLN A 188 10.25 -10.38 -6.33
CA GLN A 188 10.26 -9.96 -4.93
C GLN A 188 8.84 -10.01 -4.32
N LEU A 189 8.77 -10.24 -3.00
CA LEU A 189 7.54 -10.06 -2.23
C LEU A 189 7.44 -8.62 -1.75
N ILE A 190 6.24 -8.04 -1.82
CA ILE A 190 5.97 -6.69 -1.33
C ILE A 190 4.71 -6.66 -0.46
N ASP A 191 4.71 -5.73 0.47
CA ASP A 191 3.51 -5.39 1.23
C ASP A 191 2.84 -4.17 0.62
N ILE A 192 1.51 -4.19 0.61
CA ILE A 192 0.72 -3.13 -0.04
C ILE A 192 -0.27 -2.59 0.96
N LYS A 193 -0.10 -1.32 1.30
CA LYS A 193 -1.01 -0.59 2.17
C LYS A 193 -1.84 0.38 1.36
N ALA A 194 -3.16 0.25 1.48
CA ALA A 194 -4.10 1.06 0.74
C ALA A 194 -5.49 1.07 1.38
N LEU A 195 -6.39 1.87 0.84
CA LEU A 195 -7.78 1.93 1.29
C LEU A 195 -8.62 0.90 0.54
N THR A 196 -9.53 0.26 1.25
CA THR A 196 -10.55 -0.59 0.64
C THR A 196 -11.58 0.24 -0.13
N ARG A 197 -12.30 -0.39 -1.07
CA ARG A 197 -13.45 0.23 -1.75
C ARG A 197 -14.49 0.65 -0.71
N GLY A 198 -14.94 1.90 -0.77
CA GLY A 198 -16.01 2.41 0.10
C GLY A 198 -17.37 1.91 -0.37
N LEU A 199 -18.22 1.47 0.58
CA LEU A 199 -19.58 0.98 0.31
C LEU A 199 -20.64 1.71 1.14
N GLY A 200 -20.28 2.82 1.80
CA GLY A 200 -21.20 3.61 2.61
C GLY A 200 -21.68 2.92 3.89
N THR A 201 -22.85 3.33 4.39
CA THR A 201 -23.54 2.70 5.51
C THR A 201 -24.15 1.37 5.05
N GLN A 202 -23.86 0.30 5.78
CA GLN A 202 -24.33 -1.04 5.46
C GLN A 202 -24.92 -1.71 6.70
N GLY A 203 -25.95 -2.52 6.46
CA GLY A 203 -26.61 -3.30 7.51
C GLY A 203 -25.71 -4.41 8.07
N PRO A 204 -26.04 -4.96 9.25
CA PRO A 204 -25.23 -5.96 9.95
C PRO A 204 -24.91 -7.20 9.10
N VAL A 205 -25.85 -7.67 8.29
CA VAL A 205 -25.69 -8.83 7.38
C VAL A 205 -24.52 -8.62 6.42
N LYS A 206 -24.55 -7.55 5.60
CA LYS A 206 -23.48 -7.29 4.63
C LYS A 206 -22.17 -6.85 5.31
N ARG A 207 -22.27 -6.15 6.46
CA ARG A 207 -21.11 -5.59 7.17
C ARG A 207 -20.31 -6.63 7.96
N PHE A 208 -20.97 -7.59 8.59
CA PHE A 208 -20.35 -8.59 9.46
C PHE A 208 -20.49 -10.04 8.95
N GLY A 209 -21.35 -10.29 7.96
CA GLY A 209 -21.63 -11.64 7.49
C GLY A 209 -22.49 -12.46 8.45
N ILE A 210 -23.39 -11.81 9.20
CA ILE A 210 -24.37 -12.55 10.03
C ILE A 210 -25.44 -13.18 9.14
N GLY A 211 -26.02 -14.30 9.61
CA GLY A 211 -27.14 -14.95 8.94
C GLY A 211 -28.39 -14.09 8.86
N LEU A 212 -29.25 -14.40 7.90
CA LEU A 212 -30.58 -13.82 7.79
C LEU A 212 -31.52 -14.45 8.83
N ARG A 213 -32.49 -13.67 9.33
CA ARG A 213 -33.60 -14.21 10.13
C ARG A 213 -34.60 -14.95 9.22
N SER A 214 -35.60 -15.58 9.82
CA SER A 214 -36.72 -16.18 9.07
C SER A 214 -37.45 -15.13 8.21
N HIS A 215 -38.04 -15.56 7.10
CA HIS A 215 -38.83 -14.71 6.21
C HIS A 215 -40.06 -14.11 6.91
N LYS A 216 -40.61 -14.78 7.93
CA LYS A 216 -41.75 -14.30 8.74
C LYS A 216 -41.35 -13.39 9.91
N ALA A 217 -40.11 -12.89 9.95
CA ALA A 217 -39.67 -12.03 11.04
C ALA A 217 -40.28 -10.62 10.92
N GLU A 218 -41.17 -10.28 11.86
CA GLU A 218 -41.94 -9.03 11.91
C GLU A 218 -41.09 -7.76 11.70
N LYS A 219 -40.00 -7.60 12.47
CA LYS A 219 -39.16 -6.38 12.45
C LYS A 219 -38.01 -6.44 11.44
N GLY A 220 -38.18 -7.25 10.40
CA GLY A 220 -37.26 -7.35 9.27
C GLY A 220 -36.21 -8.46 9.40
N GLN A 221 -35.81 -8.98 8.24
CA GLN A 221 -34.95 -10.15 8.13
C GLN A 221 -33.47 -9.87 8.35
N ARG A 222 -33.00 -8.66 7.98
CA ARG A 222 -31.57 -8.32 7.85
C ARG A 222 -30.99 -7.66 9.11
N ARG A 223 -31.38 -8.16 10.29
CA ARG A 223 -31.01 -7.62 11.60
C ARG A 223 -30.46 -8.72 12.50
N PRO A 224 -29.56 -8.41 13.47
CA PRO A 224 -29.18 -9.36 14.50
C PRO A 224 -30.43 -9.80 15.28
N GLY A 225 -30.49 -11.09 15.64
CA GLY A 225 -31.60 -11.63 16.41
C GLY A 225 -31.60 -11.17 17.87
N ASN A 226 -30.44 -11.18 18.51
CA ASN A 226 -30.24 -10.73 19.89
C ASN A 226 -29.08 -9.72 19.97
N LEU A 227 -29.23 -8.68 20.79
CA LEU A 227 -28.24 -7.63 21.06
C LEU A 227 -27.46 -7.82 22.37
N GLY A 228 -27.82 -8.78 23.22
CA GLY A 228 -27.13 -9.05 24.48
C GLY A 228 -27.98 -9.82 25.47
N SER A 229 -27.39 -10.18 26.61
CA SER A 229 -28.13 -10.60 27.81
C SER A 229 -28.73 -9.37 28.51
N TRP A 230 -29.66 -9.59 29.44
CA TRP A 230 -30.20 -8.51 30.29
C TRP A 230 -29.08 -7.86 31.12
N THR A 231 -28.32 -8.67 31.86
CA THR A 231 -27.13 -8.26 32.59
C THR A 231 -25.89 -8.72 31.82
N PRO A 232 -24.92 -7.84 31.50
CA PRO A 232 -24.87 -6.40 31.81
C PRO A 232 -25.84 -5.58 30.94
N CYS A 233 -26.46 -4.54 31.52
CA CYS A 233 -27.46 -3.66 30.89
C CYS A 233 -26.86 -2.70 29.85
N ARG A 234 -26.08 -3.21 28.90
CA ARG A 234 -25.45 -2.45 27.82
C ARG A 234 -25.22 -3.31 26.58
N VAL A 235 -25.35 -2.70 25.40
CA VAL A 235 -24.99 -3.37 24.15
C VAL A 235 -23.47 -3.44 24.04
N SER A 236 -22.92 -4.65 23.91
CA SER A 236 -21.48 -4.82 23.70
C SER A 236 -21.06 -4.30 22.33
N PHE A 237 -19.90 -3.64 22.24
CA PHE A 237 -19.29 -3.26 20.95
C PHE A 237 -19.03 -4.48 20.04
N ARG A 238 -19.01 -5.68 20.62
CA ARG A 238 -18.89 -6.96 19.91
C ARG A 238 -20.15 -7.31 19.12
N VAL A 239 -21.28 -6.64 19.32
CA VAL A 239 -22.50 -6.98 18.59
C VAL A 239 -22.42 -6.42 17.16
N ALA A 240 -22.87 -7.22 16.19
CA ALA A 240 -22.88 -6.82 14.79
C ALA A 240 -23.95 -5.74 14.57
N GLN A 241 -23.51 -4.49 14.42
CA GLN A 241 -24.38 -3.33 14.23
C GLN A 241 -24.25 -2.74 12.83
N MET A 242 -25.25 -1.96 12.39
CA MET A 242 -25.15 -1.23 11.13
C MET A 242 -24.06 -0.15 11.20
N GLY A 243 -23.54 0.27 10.06
CA GLY A 243 -22.59 1.38 9.99
C GLY A 243 -21.70 1.32 8.76
N GLN A 244 -20.62 2.10 8.76
CA GLN A 244 -19.71 2.18 7.62
C GLN A 244 -19.13 0.80 7.24
N LEU A 245 -19.13 0.50 5.94
CA LEU A 245 -18.40 -0.60 5.32
C LEU A 245 -17.47 -0.08 4.23
N GLY A 246 -16.22 -0.49 4.28
CA GLY A 246 -15.21 -0.09 3.30
C GLY A 246 -14.70 1.33 3.52
N PHE A 247 -13.75 1.75 2.69
CA PHE A 247 -12.92 2.94 2.90
C PHE A 247 -12.07 2.81 4.18
N PHE A 248 -11.56 1.60 4.43
CA PHE A 248 -10.70 1.29 5.57
C PHE A 248 -9.26 1.16 5.13
N THR A 249 -8.31 1.60 5.95
CA THR A 249 -6.89 1.31 5.73
C THR A 249 -6.62 -0.18 5.96
N ARG A 250 -6.02 -0.85 4.99
CA ARG A 250 -5.61 -2.24 5.10
C ARG A 250 -4.21 -2.42 4.56
N ASN A 251 -3.47 -3.33 5.18
CA ASN A 251 -2.21 -3.82 4.68
C ASN A 251 -2.43 -5.25 4.18
N LYS A 252 -2.04 -5.53 2.94
CA LYS A 252 -2.03 -6.87 2.37
C LYS A 252 -0.58 -7.30 2.26
N TYR A 253 -0.22 -8.32 3.03
CA TYR A 253 1.15 -8.81 3.14
C TYR A 253 1.51 -9.81 2.03
N ASN A 254 2.81 -9.90 1.72
CA ASN A 254 3.38 -10.94 0.85
C ASN A 254 2.74 -11.00 -0.54
N ASN A 255 2.59 -9.89 -1.23
CA ASN A 255 2.17 -9.90 -2.64
C ASN A 255 3.37 -10.16 -3.52
N LYS A 256 3.25 -11.10 -4.44
CA LYS A 256 4.34 -11.46 -5.35
C LYS A 256 4.31 -10.56 -6.57
N ILE A 257 5.43 -9.89 -6.84
CA ILE A 257 5.69 -9.23 -8.12
C ILE A 257 5.99 -10.34 -9.12
N ILE A 258 5.20 -10.42 -10.19
CA ILE A 258 5.47 -11.34 -11.30
C ILE A 258 6.47 -10.69 -12.24
N ASP A 259 6.23 -9.45 -12.62
CA ASP A 259 7.11 -8.70 -13.50
C ASP A 259 6.96 -7.19 -13.31
N ILE A 260 7.98 -6.47 -13.74
CA ILE A 260 7.99 -5.01 -13.83
C ILE A 260 8.21 -4.66 -15.30
N LEU A 261 7.29 -3.89 -15.87
CA LEU A 261 7.19 -3.70 -17.31
C LEU A 261 7.02 -2.22 -17.66
N SER A 262 7.48 -1.86 -18.85
CA SER A 262 7.26 -0.55 -19.46
C SER A 262 5.97 -0.52 -20.27
N LYS A 263 5.48 0.70 -20.55
CA LYS A 263 4.25 1.03 -21.29
C LYS A 263 3.93 0.12 -22.49
N GLU A 264 4.93 -0.24 -23.29
CA GLU A 264 4.76 -0.92 -24.57
C GLU A 264 4.12 -2.31 -24.47
N LYS A 265 4.18 -2.94 -23.30
CA LYS A 265 3.76 -4.35 -23.13
C LYS A 265 2.28 -4.55 -22.78
N ILE A 266 1.47 -3.49 -22.65
CA ILE A 266 0.02 -3.64 -22.42
C ILE A 266 -0.73 -3.41 -23.74
N PRO A 267 -1.31 -4.46 -24.34
CA PRO A 267 -1.98 -4.33 -25.64
C PRO A 267 -3.40 -3.76 -25.54
N PHE A 268 -3.92 -3.45 -24.34
CA PHE A 268 -5.31 -3.02 -24.13
C PHE A 268 -5.45 -1.86 -23.15
N ALA A 269 -6.50 -1.06 -23.33
CA ALA A 269 -6.90 -0.04 -22.35
C ALA A 269 -7.64 -0.69 -21.17
N ILE A 270 -7.33 -0.22 -19.96
CA ILE A 270 -7.95 -0.70 -18.72
C ILE A 270 -9.26 0.07 -18.48
N GLU A 271 -10.31 -0.66 -18.17
CA GLU A 271 -11.63 -0.09 -17.88
C GLU A 271 -11.57 0.88 -16.70
N ASN A 272 -12.22 2.05 -16.83
CA ASN A 272 -12.24 3.10 -15.82
C ASN A 272 -10.87 3.70 -15.44
N TYR A 273 -9.78 3.32 -16.12
CA TYR A 273 -8.43 3.86 -15.92
C TYR A 273 -7.90 4.54 -17.18
N GLY A 274 -7.95 3.86 -18.33
CA GLY A 274 -7.39 4.33 -19.59
C GLY A 274 -6.14 3.56 -20.00
N LYS A 275 -5.30 4.19 -20.84
CA LYS A 275 -3.97 3.68 -21.18
C LYS A 275 -3.00 3.97 -20.04
N ILE A 276 -2.05 3.07 -19.81
CA ILE A 276 -0.94 3.27 -18.87
C ILE A 276 0.19 3.93 -19.64
N ASP A 277 0.72 5.03 -19.11
CA ASP A 277 1.79 5.79 -19.77
C ASP A 277 3.16 5.58 -19.11
N GLY A 278 3.18 5.22 -17.82
CA GLY A 278 4.41 4.96 -17.05
C GLY A 278 4.86 3.49 -17.04
N SER A 279 5.88 3.21 -16.22
CA SER A 279 6.19 1.84 -15.83
C SER A 279 5.09 1.30 -14.92
N PHE A 280 4.85 0.00 -15.00
CA PHE A 280 3.83 -0.65 -14.22
C PHE A 280 4.32 -1.98 -13.68
N LEU A 281 3.67 -2.39 -12.62
CA LEU A 281 4.02 -3.55 -11.84
C LEU A 281 2.86 -4.54 -11.87
N VAL A 282 3.17 -5.79 -12.18
CA VAL A 282 2.20 -6.88 -12.31
C VAL A 282 2.27 -7.74 -11.06
N ILE A 283 1.22 -7.70 -10.24
CA ILE A 283 1.13 -8.47 -9.00
C ILE A 283 0.17 -9.63 -9.14
N LYS A 284 0.56 -10.78 -8.57
CA LYS A 284 -0.34 -11.93 -8.43
C LYS A 284 -1.53 -11.62 -7.51
N GLY A 285 -2.73 -11.86 -8.03
CA GLY A 285 -4.00 -11.76 -7.32
C GLY A 285 -4.55 -10.34 -7.22
N SER A 286 -5.55 -10.16 -6.36
CA SER A 286 -6.28 -8.90 -6.18
C SER A 286 -5.66 -8.00 -5.10
N ILE A 287 -5.75 -6.68 -5.27
CA ILE A 287 -5.30 -5.70 -4.27
C ILE A 287 -6.49 -4.88 -3.79
N GLN A 288 -6.46 -4.41 -2.54
CA GLN A 288 -7.53 -3.55 -2.04
C GLN A 288 -7.65 -2.24 -2.83
N GLY A 289 -8.86 -1.68 -2.85
CA GLY A 289 -9.14 -0.38 -3.45
C GLY A 289 -9.75 -0.48 -4.85
N THR A 290 -10.26 0.66 -5.31
CA THR A 290 -10.80 0.87 -6.66
C THR A 290 -9.67 1.16 -7.65
N PRO A 291 -9.91 1.10 -8.98
CA PRO A 291 -9.05 1.78 -9.94
C PRO A 291 -8.79 3.24 -9.53
N LYS A 292 -7.66 3.79 -9.95
CA LYS A 292 -7.18 5.15 -9.63
C LYS A 292 -6.81 5.39 -8.16
N ARG A 293 -6.87 4.34 -7.33
CA ARG A 293 -6.54 4.45 -5.89
C ARG A 293 -5.03 4.47 -5.67
N GLN A 294 -4.59 5.39 -4.82
CA GLN A 294 -3.22 5.44 -4.31
C GLN A 294 -2.89 4.23 -3.45
N LEU A 295 -1.72 3.66 -3.68
CA LEU A 295 -1.16 2.52 -2.97
C LEU A 295 0.22 2.92 -2.43
N VAL A 296 0.52 2.47 -1.22
CA VAL A 296 1.88 2.49 -0.68
C VAL A 296 2.42 1.08 -0.75
N LEU A 297 3.43 0.90 -1.59
CA LEU A 297 4.22 -0.32 -1.66
C LEU A 297 5.35 -0.20 -0.63
N SER A 298 5.63 -1.29 0.08
CA SER A 298 6.76 -1.36 0.98
C SER A 298 7.47 -2.70 0.88
N ALA A 299 8.73 -2.71 1.30
CA ALA A 299 9.45 -3.94 1.60
C ALA A 299 8.61 -4.83 2.54
N PRO A 300 8.70 -6.16 2.36
CA PRO A 300 7.85 -7.09 3.09
C PRO A 300 8.27 -7.14 4.56
N VAL A 301 7.30 -6.96 5.46
CA VAL A 301 7.52 -6.99 6.90
C VAL A 301 7.67 -8.42 7.40
N ARG A 302 6.98 -9.38 6.79
CA ARG A 302 6.99 -10.79 7.20
C ARG A 302 7.00 -11.68 5.97
N GLU A 303 8.18 -11.95 5.44
CA GLU A 303 8.36 -12.81 4.26
C GLU A 303 7.91 -14.24 4.53
N ARG A 304 6.93 -14.71 3.76
CA ARG A 304 6.49 -16.10 3.79
C ARG A 304 7.29 -16.92 2.77
N LYS A 305 8.12 -17.84 3.27
CA LYS A 305 8.94 -18.77 2.46
C LYS A 305 8.16 -19.42 1.31
N ARG A 306 6.93 -19.92 1.57
CA ARG A 306 6.08 -20.54 0.53
C ARG A 306 5.76 -19.59 -0.62
N ARG A 307 5.44 -18.32 -0.33
CA ARG A 307 5.12 -17.31 -1.35
C ARG A 307 6.36 -16.82 -2.08
N GLN A 308 7.50 -16.82 -1.40
CA GLN A 308 8.78 -16.42 -1.98
C GLN A 308 9.24 -17.41 -3.06
N LYS A 309 9.05 -18.71 -2.84
CA LYS A 309 9.39 -19.79 -3.80
C LYS A 309 8.61 -19.73 -5.11
N GLU A 310 7.39 -19.19 -5.11
CA GLU A 310 6.57 -19.08 -6.33
C GLU A 310 7.31 -18.26 -7.39
N THR A 311 7.46 -18.78 -8.59
CA THR A 311 8.12 -18.08 -9.72
C THR A 311 7.31 -18.29 -10.98
N TYR A 312 7.01 -17.18 -11.67
CA TYR A 312 6.16 -17.18 -12.84
C TYR A 312 6.80 -16.35 -13.95
N GLU A 313 6.79 -16.88 -15.16
CA GLU A 313 7.26 -16.19 -16.36
C GLU A 313 6.05 -15.79 -17.20
N ILE A 314 5.91 -14.50 -17.50
CA ILE A 314 4.80 -13.98 -18.29
C ILE A 314 5.00 -14.38 -19.76
N ILE A 315 4.04 -15.12 -20.32
CA ILE A 315 3.96 -15.39 -21.76
C ILE A 315 3.10 -14.32 -22.42
N LYS A 316 1.90 -14.07 -21.88
CA LYS A 316 0.94 -13.14 -22.46
C LYS A 316 0.05 -12.46 -21.42
N LEU A 317 -0.09 -11.14 -21.52
CA LEU A 317 -1.08 -10.35 -20.78
C LEU A 317 -2.43 -10.38 -21.52
N MET A 318 -3.50 -10.70 -20.80
CA MET A 318 -4.86 -10.81 -21.31
C MET A 318 -5.82 -9.97 -20.45
N LYS A 319 -6.83 -9.39 -21.08
CA LYS A 319 -7.88 -8.61 -20.40
C LYS A 319 -8.84 -9.52 -19.62
#